data_AF-A0A8D8ATT4-F1
#
_entry.id   AF-A0A8D8ATT4-F1
#
_cell.length_a   1.000
_cell.length_b   1.000
_cell.length_c   1.000
_cell.angle_alpha   90.00
_cell.angle_beta   90.00
_cell.angle_gamma   90.00
#
_symmetry.space_group_name_H-M   'P 1'
#
loop_
_entity.id
_entity.type
_entity.pdbx_description
1 polymer ?
#
loop_
_entity_poly.entity_id
_entity_poly.type
_entity_poly.pdbx_seq_one_letter_code
_entity_poly.pdbx_strand_id
1 'polypeptide(L)'
;KSLLLVIISFACAVTSTAWEPLSPEETLFIITRCQEDHFRHNLTKLKLWGDFVLPQDDFDTACYVKCIISMAEQFDNDTNSFKADNVMKQYEAFKSYTKLNEKDVLAYEKDLRGLGTLKNKDCKSFFNKYLPIYEKHKIVVNKLLLLDASIAAAIYKDNPDIKRHNESIFRHCEKKYFKPEDVKKLCNLRKTAVTDHPRLAEHEACLLRGLRYTRRDGSLNAQEILRDFHLVNITYEDEYLKEVVRNCSIEESTKDPAYLTCLYAHHELQGPMWKGTDYREIRSMNYFYLLRDPPEYDPKEIRMQVCAIDAEVGCVNGKECAED
;
A
#
# COMPACT_ATOMS: atom_id res chain seq x y z
N LYS A 1 27.79 38.05 42.11
CA LYS A 1 27.86 37.57 40.72
C LYS A 1 26.99 36.33 40.62
N SER A 2 25.69 36.52 40.37
CA SER A 2 24.74 35.42 40.15
C SER A 2 24.56 35.27 38.64
N LEU A 3 24.87 34.09 38.10
CA LEU A 3 24.69 33.77 36.70
C LEU A 3 23.41 32.92 36.58
N LEU A 4 22.38 33.46 35.93
CA LEU A 4 21.18 32.73 35.54
C LEU A 4 21.57 31.72 34.45
N LEU A 5 21.30 30.44 34.65
CA LEU A 5 21.34 29.42 33.60
C LEU A 5 19.97 29.39 32.92
N VAL A 6 19.88 29.85 31.67
CA VAL A 6 18.70 29.71 30.83
C VAL A 6 18.78 28.35 30.14
N ILE A 7 17.97 27.40 30.59
CA ILE A 7 17.77 26.12 29.89
C ILE A 7 16.74 26.39 28.78
N ILE A 8 17.22 26.54 27.55
CA ILE A 8 16.37 26.55 26.36
C ILE A 8 16.04 25.09 26.06
N SER A 9 14.88 24.62 26.51
CA SER A 9 14.30 23.37 26.01
C SER A 9 13.90 23.56 24.55
N PHE A 10 14.74 23.06 23.64
CA PHE A 10 14.30 22.76 22.28
C PHE A 10 13.27 21.63 22.36
N ALA A 11 11.99 22.00 22.37
CA ALA A 11 10.95 21.06 22.03
C ALA A 11 11.16 20.70 20.55
N CYS A 12 11.74 19.52 20.29
CA CYS A 12 11.58 18.87 19.00
C CYS A 12 10.07 18.73 18.76
N ALA A 13 9.52 19.60 17.93
CA ALA A 13 8.22 19.40 17.34
C ALA A 13 8.35 18.14 16.48
N VAL A 14 7.94 17.01 17.04
CA VAL A 14 7.58 15.84 16.25
C VAL A 14 6.40 16.30 15.41
N THR A 15 6.66 16.73 14.17
CA THR A 15 5.61 16.92 13.19
C THR A 15 5.03 15.54 12.92
N SER A 16 3.99 15.17 13.67
CA SER A 16 3.15 14.04 13.28
C SER A 16 2.67 14.34 11.88
N THR A 17 3.11 13.56 10.90
CA THR A 17 2.61 13.70 9.53
C THR A 17 1.10 13.55 9.60
N ALA A 18 0.39 14.57 9.13
CA ALA A 18 -1.06 14.54 9.17
C ALA A 18 -1.55 13.41 8.25
N TRP A 19 -2.50 12.60 8.73
CA TRP A 19 -3.14 11.58 7.91
C TRP A 19 -3.69 12.18 6.60
N GLU A 20 -3.46 11.48 5.49
CA GLU A 20 -3.93 11.86 4.16
C GLU A 20 -5.08 10.96 3.67
N PRO A 21 -6.09 11.53 2.97
CA PRO A 21 -7.17 10.79 2.34
C PRO A 21 -6.71 9.64 1.43
N LEU A 22 -7.45 8.54 1.42
CA LEU A 22 -7.17 7.37 0.59
C LEU A 22 -7.80 7.54 -0.79
N SER A 23 -7.00 7.42 -1.85
CA SER A 23 -7.51 7.37 -3.21
C SER A 23 -8.24 6.05 -3.52
N PRO A 24 -8.96 5.94 -4.66
CA PRO A 24 -9.55 4.66 -5.09
C PRO A 24 -8.51 3.54 -5.27
N GLU A 25 -7.29 3.85 -5.71
CA GLU A 25 -6.23 2.84 -5.85
C GLU A 25 -5.82 2.29 -4.47
N GLU A 26 -5.67 3.18 -3.51
CA GLU A 26 -5.18 2.81 -2.18
C GLU A 26 -6.23 2.03 -1.42
N THR A 27 -7.49 2.43 -1.57
CA THR A 27 -8.59 1.69 -0.96
C THR A 27 -8.74 0.31 -1.59
N LEU A 28 -8.61 0.20 -2.92
CA LEU A 28 -8.62 -1.09 -3.59
C LEU A 28 -7.48 -1.99 -3.11
N PHE A 29 -6.25 -1.45 -3.01
CA PHE A 29 -5.10 -2.19 -2.47
C PHE A 29 -5.38 -2.72 -1.06
N ILE A 30 -5.92 -1.88 -0.17
CA ILE A 30 -6.24 -2.26 1.21
C ILE A 30 -7.22 -3.43 1.22
N ILE A 31 -8.30 -3.33 0.45
CA ILE A 31 -9.34 -4.37 0.41
C ILE A 31 -8.77 -5.67 -0.10
N THR A 32 -8.10 -5.65 -1.26
CA THR A 32 -7.57 -6.88 -1.86
C THR A 32 -6.48 -7.49 -1.00
N ARG A 33 -5.63 -6.68 -0.35
CA ARG A 33 -4.65 -7.20 0.61
C ARG A 33 -5.33 -7.89 1.79
N CYS A 34 -6.31 -7.24 2.41
CA CYS A 34 -7.03 -7.86 3.52
C CYS A 34 -7.81 -9.11 3.07
N GLN A 35 -8.26 -9.18 1.83
CA GLN A 35 -8.83 -10.39 1.25
C GLN A 35 -7.76 -11.48 1.14
N GLU A 36 -6.59 -11.19 0.56
CA GLU A 36 -5.48 -12.13 0.40
C GLU A 36 -5.08 -12.77 1.73
N ASP A 37 -5.01 -11.97 2.79
CA ASP A 37 -4.54 -12.42 4.10
C ASP A 37 -5.58 -13.24 4.89
N HIS A 38 -6.87 -13.16 4.52
CA HIS A 38 -7.96 -13.72 5.33
C HIS A 38 -8.95 -14.63 4.59
N PHE A 39 -8.99 -14.65 3.25
CA PHE A 39 -10.01 -15.43 2.54
C PHE A 39 -9.79 -16.95 2.60
N ARG A 40 -8.56 -17.42 2.90
CA ARG A 40 -8.18 -18.85 3.00
C ARG A 40 -8.65 -19.71 1.82
N HIS A 41 -8.51 -19.21 0.59
CA HIS A 41 -8.99 -19.87 -0.63
C HIS A 41 -10.51 -20.20 -0.63
N ASN A 42 -11.30 -19.49 0.19
CA ASN A 42 -12.75 -19.65 0.22
C ASN A 42 -13.42 -18.65 -0.73
N LEU A 43 -13.66 -19.07 -1.98
CA LEU A 43 -14.25 -18.23 -3.02
C LEU A 43 -15.69 -17.78 -2.68
N THR A 44 -16.45 -18.59 -1.94
CA THR A 44 -17.79 -18.20 -1.46
C THR A 44 -17.70 -17.01 -0.51
N LYS A 45 -16.74 -17.04 0.42
CA LYS A 45 -16.47 -15.93 1.35
C LYS A 45 -16.02 -14.67 0.62
N LEU A 46 -15.11 -14.82 -0.34
CA LEU A 46 -14.66 -13.72 -1.18
C LEU A 46 -15.82 -13.05 -1.93
N LYS A 47 -16.76 -13.83 -2.47
CA LYS A 47 -17.97 -13.32 -3.11
C LYS A 47 -18.84 -12.51 -2.12
N LEU A 48 -19.10 -13.04 -0.92
CA LEU A 48 -19.86 -12.32 0.11
C LEU A 48 -19.21 -10.98 0.47
N TRP A 49 -17.88 -10.96 0.63
CA TRP A 49 -17.14 -9.74 0.92
C TRP A 49 -17.21 -8.73 -0.24
N GLY A 50 -17.17 -9.20 -1.50
CA GLY A 50 -17.37 -8.35 -2.68
C GLY A 50 -18.76 -7.70 -2.75
N ASP A 51 -19.78 -8.38 -2.24
CA ASP A 51 -21.15 -7.86 -2.11
C ASP A 51 -21.37 -7.08 -0.80
N PHE A 52 -20.30 -6.82 -0.02
CA PHE A 52 -20.34 -6.16 1.28
C PHE A 52 -21.31 -6.82 2.27
N VAL A 53 -21.39 -8.15 2.21
CA VAL A 53 -22.08 -9.01 3.17
C VAL A 53 -21.04 -9.53 4.16
N LEU A 54 -21.22 -9.22 5.44
CA LEU A 54 -20.27 -9.55 6.51
C LEU A 54 -20.87 -10.57 7.48
N PRO A 55 -20.59 -11.88 7.32
CA PRO A 55 -21.08 -12.92 8.23
C PRO A 55 -20.64 -12.68 9.69
N GLN A 56 -21.58 -12.65 10.64
CA GLN A 56 -21.33 -12.25 12.03
C GLN A 56 -20.48 -13.26 12.80
N ASP A 57 -20.69 -14.55 12.53
CA ASP A 57 -20.05 -15.66 13.25
C ASP A 57 -18.79 -16.22 12.55
N ASP A 58 -18.25 -15.50 11.56
CA ASP A 58 -17.04 -15.90 10.83
C ASP A 58 -15.80 -15.15 11.33
N PHE A 59 -14.84 -15.90 11.90
CA PHE A 59 -13.62 -15.32 12.47
C PHE A 59 -12.76 -14.60 11.42
N ASP A 60 -12.66 -15.17 10.21
CA ASP A 60 -11.87 -14.53 9.15
C ASP A 60 -12.52 -13.22 8.69
N THR A 61 -13.86 -13.14 8.62
CA THR A 61 -14.59 -11.90 8.34
C THR A 61 -14.30 -10.85 9.40
N ALA A 62 -14.27 -11.24 10.68
CA ALA A 62 -13.90 -10.32 11.75
C ALA A 62 -12.48 -9.75 11.57
N CYS A 63 -11.51 -10.59 11.19
CA CYS A 63 -10.14 -10.14 10.93
C CYS A 63 -10.01 -9.33 9.65
N TYR A 64 -10.71 -9.72 8.57
CA TYR A 64 -10.80 -8.98 7.31
C TYR A 64 -11.29 -7.55 7.53
N VAL A 65 -12.38 -7.37 8.27
CA VAL A 65 -12.93 -6.05 8.56
C VAL A 65 -11.96 -5.25 9.43
N LYS A 66 -11.37 -5.86 10.46
CA LYS A 66 -10.35 -5.20 11.27
C LYS A 66 -9.15 -4.75 10.42
N CYS A 67 -8.67 -5.61 9.52
CA CYS A 67 -7.58 -5.31 8.60
C CYS A 67 -7.89 -4.07 7.75
N ILE A 68 -9.07 -4.00 7.12
CA ILE A 68 -9.46 -2.84 6.29
C ILE A 68 -9.45 -1.56 7.11
N ILE A 69 -10.13 -1.55 8.26
CA ILE A 69 -10.27 -0.33 9.06
C ILE A 69 -8.92 0.10 9.66
N SER A 70 -8.04 -0.86 9.98
CA SER A 70 -6.68 -0.57 10.42
C SER A 70 -5.80 -0.01 9.32
N MET A 71 -5.78 -0.62 8.13
CA MET A 71 -4.96 -0.14 7.02
C MET A 71 -5.50 1.17 6.43
N ALA A 72 -6.80 1.44 6.56
CA ALA A 72 -7.38 2.75 6.28
C ALA A 72 -7.05 3.80 7.35
N GLU A 73 -6.33 3.39 8.41
CA GLU A 73 -5.96 4.20 9.58
C GLU A 73 -7.17 4.86 10.27
N GLN A 74 -8.33 4.21 10.19
CA GLN A 74 -9.50 4.55 10.99
C GLN A 74 -9.51 3.81 12.34
N PHE A 75 -8.63 2.81 12.50
CA PHE A 75 -8.36 2.13 13.75
C PHE A 75 -6.86 1.92 13.95
N ASP A 76 -6.35 2.39 15.09
CA ASP A 76 -4.95 2.25 15.47
C ASP A 76 -4.78 1.01 16.35
N ASN A 77 -3.98 0.06 15.88
CA ASN A 77 -3.75 -1.22 16.56
C ASN A 77 -2.88 -1.10 17.82
N ASP A 78 -2.03 -0.07 17.90
CA ASP A 78 -1.12 0.13 19.03
C ASP A 78 -1.92 0.67 20.21
N THR A 79 -2.68 1.74 19.98
CA THR A 79 -3.56 2.35 20.99
C THR A 79 -4.91 1.65 21.13
N ASN A 80 -5.23 0.71 20.24
CA ASN A 80 -6.49 -0.04 20.18
C ASN A 80 -7.73 0.88 20.15
N SER A 81 -7.66 1.95 19.36
CA SER A 81 -8.66 3.04 19.35
C SER A 81 -9.02 3.50 17.94
N PHE A 82 -10.26 3.98 17.78
CA PHE A 82 -10.74 4.54 16.51
C PHE A 82 -10.22 5.97 16.30
N LYS A 83 -9.76 6.26 15.08
CA LYS A 83 -9.33 7.59 14.63
C LYS A 83 -10.47 8.26 13.84
N ALA A 84 -11.53 8.59 14.55
CA ALA A 84 -12.76 9.11 13.94
C ALA A 84 -12.52 10.38 13.10
N ASP A 85 -11.57 11.25 13.47
CA ASP A 85 -11.24 12.47 12.72
C ASP A 85 -10.81 12.19 11.26
N ASN A 86 -10.27 11.00 10.97
CA ASN A 86 -9.88 10.62 9.60
C ASN A 86 -11.10 10.40 8.69
N VAL A 87 -12.28 10.13 9.24
CA VAL A 87 -13.55 10.01 8.49
C VAL A 87 -13.89 11.33 7.80
N MET A 88 -13.82 12.44 8.53
CA MET A 88 -14.14 13.76 7.98
C MET A 88 -13.10 14.19 6.95
N LYS A 89 -11.83 13.89 7.16
CA LYS A 89 -10.78 14.15 6.16
C LYS A 89 -11.04 13.39 4.86
N GLN A 90 -11.43 12.12 4.94
CA GLN A 90 -11.81 11.31 3.77
C GLN A 90 -13.02 11.92 3.05
N TYR A 91 -14.05 12.31 3.80
CA TYR A 91 -15.23 12.95 3.24
C TYR A 91 -14.87 14.25 2.51
N GLU A 92 -14.15 15.16 3.17
CA GLU A 92 -13.80 16.47 2.60
C GLU A 92 -13.04 16.36 1.28
N ALA A 93 -12.14 15.39 1.17
CA ALA A 93 -11.37 15.14 -0.03
C ALA A 93 -12.22 14.66 -1.23
N PHE A 94 -13.31 13.94 -0.98
CA PHE A 94 -14.09 13.28 -2.03
C PHE A 94 -15.58 13.64 -2.04
N LYS A 95 -16.03 14.63 -1.26
CA LYS A 95 -17.46 15.00 -1.13
C LYS A 95 -18.14 15.37 -2.44
N SER A 96 -17.41 15.98 -3.38
CA SER A 96 -17.90 16.31 -4.72
C SER A 96 -18.28 15.07 -5.53
N TYR A 97 -17.62 13.93 -5.29
CA TYR A 97 -17.88 12.65 -5.96
C TYR A 97 -18.91 11.81 -5.21
N THR A 98 -18.79 11.72 -3.88
CA THR A 98 -19.61 10.79 -3.08
C THR A 98 -21.06 11.25 -2.93
N LYS A 99 -21.29 12.57 -3.00
CA LYS A 99 -22.60 13.21 -2.76
C LYS A 99 -23.23 12.79 -1.43
N LEU A 100 -22.40 12.45 -0.45
CA LEU A 100 -22.85 12.15 0.90
C LEU A 100 -23.35 13.42 1.58
N ASN A 101 -24.35 13.27 2.44
CA ASN A 101 -24.77 14.35 3.32
C ASN A 101 -23.81 14.43 4.50
N GLU A 102 -23.23 15.61 4.73
CA GLU A 102 -22.32 15.86 5.86
C GLU A 102 -22.90 15.43 7.21
N LYS A 103 -24.22 15.60 7.42
CA LYS A 103 -24.88 15.17 8.67
C LYS A 103 -24.79 13.66 8.90
N ASP A 104 -24.87 12.87 7.83
CA ASP A 104 -24.77 11.41 7.93
C ASP A 104 -23.31 10.99 8.20
N VAL A 105 -22.35 11.71 7.62
CA VAL A 105 -20.92 11.51 7.88
C VAL A 105 -20.56 11.86 9.33
N LEU A 106 -21.02 13.00 9.83
CA LEU A 106 -20.84 13.41 11.23
C LEU A 106 -21.51 12.42 12.20
N ALA A 107 -22.63 11.83 11.83
CA ALA A 107 -23.28 10.79 12.63
C ALA A 107 -22.42 9.51 12.70
N TYR A 108 -21.83 9.09 11.57
CA TYR A 108 -20.90 7.96 11.55
C TYR A 108 -19.63 8.24 12.38
N GLU A 109 -19.02 9.40 12.18
CA GLU A 109 -17.85 9.85 12.92
C GLU A 109 -18.11 9.87 14.45
N LYS A 110 -19.25 10.42 14.87
CA LYS A 110 -19.65 10.47 16.28
C LYS A 110 -19.81 9.08 16.88
N ASP A 111 -20.43 8.16 16.15
CA ASP A 111 -20.63 6.79 16.61
C ASP A 111 -19.29 6.04 16.74
N LEU A 112 -18.36 6.23 15.80
CA LEU A 112 -16.99 5.70 15.92
C LEU A 112 -16.24 6.28 17.13
N ARG A 113 -16.32 7.60 17.32
CA ARG A 113 -15.72 8.27 18.48
C ARG A 113 -16.28 7.72 19.80
N GLY A 114 -17.57 7.39 19.82
CA GLY A 114 -18.25 6.78 20.96
C GLY A 114 -17.77 5.38 21.33
N LEU A 115 -17.10 4.65 20.42
CA LEU A 115 -16.49 3.35 20.73
C LEU A 115 -15.23 3.47 21.60
N GLY A 116 -14.53 4.61 21.53
CA GLY A 116 -13.31 4.87 22.30
C GLY A 116 -12.21 3.83 22.11
N THR A 117 -11.45 3.58 23.18
CA THR A 117 -10.44 2.51 23.23
C THR A 117 -11.09 1.17 23.55
N LEU A 118 -10.83 0.16 22.72
CA LEU A 118 -11.31 -1.19 22.97
C LEU A 118 -10.47 -1.86 24.06
N LYS A 119 -11.11 -2.70 24.90
CA LYS A 119 -10.41 -3.45 25.95
C LYS A 119 -9.58 -4.61 25.40
N ASN A 120 -10.13 -5.31 24.42
CA ASN A 120 -9.48 -6.47 23.81
C ASN A 120 -8.98 -6.11 22.41
N LYS A 121 -7.83 -6.69 22.02
CA LYS A 121 -7.18 -6.44 20.74
C LYS A 121 -7.56 -7.44 19.64
N ASP A 122 -8.34 -8.47 19.95
CA ASP A 122 -8.66 -9.53 18.99
C ASP A 122 -9.69 -9.08 17.93
N CYS A 123 -9.71 -9.78 16.78
CA CYS A 123 -10.59 -9.47 15.66
C CYS A 123 -12.08 -9.55 16.04
N LYS A 124 -12.47 -10.55 16.85
CA LYS A 124 -13.88 -10.79 17.18
C LYS A 124 -14.42 -9.68 18.09
N SER A 125 -13.65 -9.26 19.08
CA SER A 125 -14.02 -8.13 19.94
C SER A 125 -14.11 -6.82 19.16
N PHE A 126 -13.19 -6.57 18.22
CA PHE A 126 -13.28 -5.43 17.31
C PHE A 126 -14.57 -5.49 16.49
N PHE A 127 -14.79 -6.61 15.81
CA PHE A 127 -15.90 -6.78 14.87
C PHE A 127 -17.26 -6.68 15.55
N ASN A 128 -17.44 -7.30 16.73
CA ASN A 128 -18.69 -7.20 17.50
C ASN A 128 -19.03 -5.75 17.91
N LYS A 129 -18.02 -4.89 18.07
CA LYS A 129 -18.22 -3.47 18.40
C LYS A 129 -18.45 -2.62 17.15
N TYR A 130 -17.72 -2.91 16.08
CA TYR A 130 -17.78 -2.14 14.84
C TYR A 130 -18.99 -2.49 13.97
N LEU A 131 -19.39 -3.76 13.90
CA LEU A 131 -20.43 -4.23 12.97
C LEU A 131 -21.78 -3.51 13.15
N PRO A 132 -22.31 -3.25 14.36
CA PRO A 132 -23.54 -2.47 14.51
C PRO A 132 -23.43 -1.04 13.98
N ILE A 133 -22.24 -0.43 14.09
CA ILE A 133 -21.97 0.91 13.54
C ILE A 133 -21.89 0.83 12.01
N TYR A 134 -21.19 -0.17 11.47
CA TYR A 134 -21.14 -0.40 10.03
C TYR A 134 -22.54 -0.61 9.44
N GLU A 135 -23.37 -1.49 10.00
CA GLU A 135 -24.71 -1.75 9.46
C GLU A 135 -25.60 -0.49 9.50
N LYS A 136 -25.51 0.30 10.58
CA LYS A 136 -26.21 1.59 10.68
C LYS A 136 -25.77 2.60 9.62
N HIS A 137 -24.48 2.61 9.27
CA HIS A 137 -23.86 3.60 8.38
C HIS A 137 -23.36 3.03 7.05
N LYS A 138 -23.86 1.86 6.64
CA LYS A 138 -23.28 1.05 5.55
C LYS A 138 -23.06 1.83 4.26
N ILE A 139 -24.04 2.64 3.87
CA ILE A 139 -23.96 3.48 2.66
C ILE A 139 -22.85 4.54 2.79
N VAL A 140 -22.74 5.18 3.96
CA VAL A 140 -21.70 6.18 4.25
C VAL A 140 -20.32 5.53 4.20
N VAL A 141 -20.13 4.42 4.91
CA VAL A 141 -18.85 3.70 4.96
C VAL A 141 -18.41 3.27 3.57
N ASN A 142 -19.30 2.62 2.81
CA ASN A 142 -18.95 2.11 1.48
C ASN A 142 -18.60 3.23 0.50
N LYS A 143 -19.27 4.38 0.57
CA LYS A 143 -18.94 5.54 -0.26
C LYS A 143 -17.66 6.25 0.18
N LEU A 144 -17.35 6.32 1.48
CA LEU A 144 -16.10 6.91 1.97
C LEU A 144 -14.89 6.04 1.64
N LEU A 145 -15.06 4.72 1.65
CA LEU A 145 -14.08 3.76 1.15
C LEU A 145 -14.09 3.65 -0.39
N LEU A 146 -14.81 4.53 -1.10
CA LEU A 146 -14.77 4.62 -2.57
C LEU A 146 -15.07 3.28 -3.28
N LEU A 147 -15.92 2.44 -2.67
CA LEU A 147 -16.25 1.08 -3.13
C LEU A 147 -17.25 1.07 -4.28
N ASP A 148 -17.95 2.18 -4.47
CA ASP A 148 -18.85 2.39 -5.59
C ASP A 148 -18.01 2.60 -6.87
N ALA A 149 -18.14 1.69 -7.82
CA ALA A 149 -17.38 1.71 -9.06
C ALA A 149 -17.60 3.01 -9.87
N SER A 150 -18.76 3.65 -9.78
CA SER A 150 -19.04 4.91 -10.49
C SER A 150 -18.30 6.09 -9.84
N ILE A 151 -18.21 6.11 -8.51
CA ILE A 151 -17.43 7.10 -7.76
C ILE A 151 -15.94 6.93 -8.07
N ALA A 152 -15.43 5.69 -7.95
CA ALA A 152 -14.04 5.39 -8.25
C ALA A 152 -13.68 5.79 -9.70
N ALA A 153 -14.52 5.42 -10.68
CA ALA A 153 -14.30 5.77 -12.08
C ALA A 153 -14.28 7.28 -12.34
N ALA A 154 -15.14 8.06 -11.67
CA ALA A 154 -15.14 9.52 -11.77
C ALA A 154 -13.84 10.13 -11.20
N ILE A 155 -13.42 9.69 -10.01
CA ILE A 155 -12.16 10.17 -9.39
C ILE A 155 -10.98 9.81 -10.27
N TYR A 156 -10.92 8.58 -10.78
CA TYR A 156 -9.92 8.15 -11.74
C TYR A 156 -9.92 9.09 -12.95
N LYS A 157 -11.06 9.35 -13.59
CA LYS A 157 -11.12 10.21 -14.77
C LYS A 157 -10.50 11.60 -14.53
N ASP A 158 -10.77 12.19 -13.38
CA ASP A 158 -10.37 13.56 -13.07
C ASP A 158 -8.93 13.66 -12.50
N ASN A 159 -8.33 12.53 -12.08
CA ASN A 159 -7.01 12.50 -11.45
C ASN A 159 -6.05 11.56 -12.22
N PRO A 160 -5.28 12.08 -13.20
CA PRO A 160 -4.32 11.29 -13.98
C PRO A 160 -3.16 10.73 -13.14
N ASP A 161 -2.87 11.34 -11.99
CA ASP A 161 -1.78 10.96 -11.09
C ASP A 161 -2.06 9.69 -10.26
N ILE A 162 -3.24 9.08 -10.36
CA ILE A 162 -3.57 7.83 -9.68
C ILE A 162 -3.30 6.66 -10.62
N LYS A 163 -2.53 5.66 -10.16
CA LYS A 163 -2.24 4.42 -10.88
C LYS A 163 -3.52 3.73 -11.36
N ARG A 164 -3.57 3.38 -12.64
CA ARG A 164 -4.74 2.75 -13.25
C ARG A 164 -4.81 1.25 -13.04
N HIS A 165 -5.99 0.68 -13.27
CA HIS A 165 -6.13 -0.77 -13.47
C HIS A 165 -5.31 -1.22 -14.69
N ASN A 166 -4.73 -2.41 -14.62
CA ASN A 166 -3.85 -3.00 -15.64
C ASN A 166 -2.56 -2.22 -15.90
N GLU A 167 -2.24 -1.22 -15.09
CA GLU A 167 -0.96 -0.54 -15.06
C GLU A 167 -0.19 -0.98 -13.82
N SER A 168 1.07 -1.42 -14.01
CA SER A 168 1.93 -1.75 -12.88
C SER A 168 2.34 -0.48 -12.13
N ILE A 169 2.61 -0.59 -10.83
CA ILE A 169 3.08 0.56 -10.07
C ILE A 169 4.43 1.08 -10.58
N PHE A 170 5.26 0.18 -11.10
CA PHE A 170 6.52 0.50 -11.76
C PHE A 170 6.26 1.39 -12.97
N ARG A 171 5.44 0.94 -13.92
CA ARG A 171 5.09 1.73 -15.12
C ARG A 171 4.42 3.06 -14.77
N HIS A 172 3.59 3.10 -13.75
CA HIS A 172 2.98 4.34 -13.27
C HIS A 172 4.03 5.36 -12.80
N CYS A 173 4.94 4.94 -11.92
CA CYS A 173 6.02 5.80 -11.44
C CYS A 173 6.98 6.19 -12.57
N GLU A 174 7.33 5.25 -13.46
CA GLU A 174 8.20 5.52 -14.61
C GLU A 174 7.59 6.59 -15.53
N LYS A 175 6.31 6.49 -15.90
CA LYS A 175 5.63 7.51 -16.73
C LYS A 175 5.56 8.88 -16.07
N LYS A 176 5.55 8.94 -14.73
CA LYS A 176 5.48 10.19 -13.97
C LYS A 176 6.80 10.95 -13.98
N TYR A 177 7.93 10.25 -14.06
CA TYR A 177 9.26 10.85 -13.87
C TYR A 177 10.19 10.75 -15.08
N PHE A 178 10.04 9.73 -15.92
CA PHE A 178 10.81 9.53 -17.14
C PHE A 178 9.99 9.95 -18.35
N LYS A 179 10.56 10.80 -19.19
CA LYS A 179 9.95 11.22 -20.46
C LYS A 179 10.38 10.28 -21.59
N PRO A 180 9.75 10.33 -22.78
CA PRO A 180 10.15 9.50 -23.92
C PRO A 180 11.64 9.63 -24.29
N GLU A 181 12.22 10.83 -24.15
CA GLU A 181 13.65 11.07 -24.36
C GLU A 181 14.58 10.36 -23.34
N ASP A 182 14.06 9.99 -22.17
CA ASP A 182 14.82 9.34 -21.09
C ASP A 182 14.87 7.81 -21.24
N VAL A 183 14.38 7.24 -22.35
CA VAL A 183 14.26 5.78 -22.55
C VAL A 183 15.55 5.03 -22.22
N LYS A 184 16.73 5.51 -22.65
CA LYS A 184 18.01 4.86 -22.35
C LYS A 184 18.29 4.79 -20.84
N LYS A 185 17.96 5.85 -20.10
CA LYS A 185 18.16 5.93 -18.65
C LYS A 185 17.18 5.01 -17.91
N LEU A 186 15.94 4.94 -18.41
CA LEU A 186 14.93 4.04 -17.90
C LEU A 186 15.33 2.57 -18.14
N CYS A 187 15.82 2.23 -19.32
CA CYS A 187 16.27 0.87 -19.62
C CYS A 187 17.48 0.45 -18.78
N ASN A 188 18.40 1.38 -18.50
CA ASN A 188 19.49 1.10 -17.57
C ASN A 188 18.97 0.86 -16.15
N LEU A 189 18.00 1.66 -15.68
CA LEU A 189 17.36 1.46 -14.39
C LEU A 189 16.69 0.09 -14.30
N ARG A 190 15.87 -0.29 -15.28
CA ARG A 190 15.15 -1.58 -15.27
C ARG A 190 16.09 -2.79 -15.34
N LYS A 191 17.25 -2.65 -15.99
CA LYS A 191 18.25 -3.73 -16.11
C LYS A 191 19.19 -3.84 -14.91
N THR A 192 19.54 -2.72 -14.28
CA THR A 192 20.66 -2.67 -13.33
C THR A 192 20.31 -2.08 -11.96
N ALA A 193 19.08 -1.58 -11.79
CA ALA A 193 18.65 -0.75 -10.66
C ALA A 193 19.44 0.56 -10.48
N VAL A 194 20.24 0.96 -11.48
CA VAL A 194 21.09 2.16 -11.41
C VAL A 194 20.78 3.09 -12.59
N THR A 195 20.73 4.40 -12.33
CA THR A 195 20.63 5.42 -13.39
C THR A 195 21.09 6.78 -12.86
N ASP A 196 21.45 7.69 -13.76
CA ASP A 196 21.84 9.07 -13.44
C ASP A 196 20.69 10.07 -13.66
N HIS A 197 19.45 9.57 -13.70
CA HIS A 197 18.28 10.40 -13.96
C HIS A 197 18.08 11.42 -12.82
N PRO A 198 17.91 12.72 -13.14
CA PRO A 198 17.86 13.78 -12.11
C PRO A 198 16.67 13.67 -11.17
N ARG A 199 15.63 12.90 -11.55
CA ARG A 199 14.42 12.66 -10.76
C ARG A 199 14.31 11.23 -10.22
N LEU A 200 15.44 10.54 -10.09
CA LEU A 200 15.48 9.17 -9.59
C LEU A 200 14.90 9.08 -8.17
N ALA A 201 15.22 10.04 -7.30
CA ALA A 201 14.74 10.07 -5.93
C ALA A 201 13.20 10.13 -5.85
N GLU A 202 12.54 10.97 -6.66
CA GLU A 202 11.08 11.02 -6.69
C GLU A 202 10.45 9.75 -7.30
N HIS A 203 11.13 9.14 -8.26
CA HIS A 203 10.72 7.85 -8.82
C HIS A 203 10.78 6.73 -7.77
N GLU A 204 11.89 6.60 -7.06
CA GLU A 204 12.07 5.58 -6.02
C GLU A 204 11.10 5.79 -4.85
N ALA A 205 10.83 7.05 -4.47
CA ALA A 205 9.80 7.38 -3.50
C ALA A 205 8.40 6.97 -3.95
N CYS A 206 8.04 7.23 -5.21
CA CYS A 206 6.78 6.76 -5.79
C CYS A 206 6.69 5.23 -5.74
N LEU A 207 7.75 4.55 -6.13
CA LEU A 207 7.79 3.10 -6.20
C LEU A 207 7.65 2.48 -4.81
N LEU A 208 8.49 2.87 -3.84
CA LEU A 208 8.47 2.30 -2.49
C LEU A 208 7.14 2.52 -1.78
N ARG A 209 6.54 3.72 -1.91
CA ARG A 209 5.22 4.02 -1.34
C ARG A 209 4.12 3.24 -2.04
N GLY A 210 4.15 3.17 -3.37
CA GLY A 210 3.18 2.42 -4.16
C GLY A 210 3.27 0.90 -3.91
N LEU A 211 4.46 0.40 -3.58
CA LEU A 211 4.68 -0.97 -3.11
C LEU A 211 4.37 -1.18 -1.63
N ARG A 212 4.12 -0.11 -0.88
CA ARG A 212 3.98 -0.12 0.59
C ARG A 212 5.20 -0.74 1.29
N TYR A 213 6.35 -0.71 0.61
CA TYR A 213 7.67 -0.99 1.17
C TYR A 213 8.03 0.12 2.14
N THR A 214 7.61 1.36 1.89
CA THR A 214 7.60 2.41 2.90
C THR A 214 6.17 2.70 3.37
N ARG A 215 6.03 2.89 4.68
CA ARG A 215 4.78 3.26 5.32
C ARG A 215 4.50 4.75 5.09
N ARG A 216 3.28 5.19 5.40
CA ARG A 216 2.87 6.60 5.28
C ARG A 216 3.64 7.53 6.23
N ASP A 217 4.20 7.01 7.33
CA ASP A 217 5.11 7.74 8.22
C ASP A 217 6.57 7.80 7.69
N GLY A 218 6.82 7.24 6.50
CA GLY A 218 8.13 7.18 5.86
C GLY A 218 9.06 6.09 6.39
N SER A 219 8.62 5.24 7.32
CA SER A 219 9.43 4.11 7.81
C SER A 219 9.39 2.91 6.86
N LEU A 220 10.49 2.16 6.78
CA LEU A 220 10.57 0.94 5.97
C LEU A 220 9.72 -0.18 6.59
N ASN A 221 8.96 -0.86 5.74
CA ASN A 221 8.09 -1.97 6.05
C ASN A 221 8.73 -3.29 5.60
N ALA A 222 9.69 -3.79 6.38
CA ALA A 222 10.40 -5.03 6.06
C ALA A 222 9.45 -6.22 5.81
N GLN A 223 8.31 -6.27 6.49
CA GLN A 223 7.32 -7.35 6.32
C GLN A 223 6.72 -7.37 4.90
N GLU A 224 6.55 -6.21 4.27
CA GLU A 224 6.04 -6.16 2.90
C GLU A 224 7.06 -6.65 1.88
N ILE A 225 8.34 -6.39 2.13
CA ILE A 225 9.45 -6.90 1.31
C ILE A 225 9.58 -8.42 1.50
N LEU A 226 9.55 -8.91 2.75
CA LEU A 226 9.57 -10.35 3.04
C LEU A 226 8.41 -11.07 2.39
N ARG A 227 7.22 -10.47 2.38
CA ARG A 227 6.07 -11.05 1.70
C ARG A 227 6.35 -11.28 0.21
N ASP A 228 6.99 -10.33 -0.46
CA ASP A 228 7.36 -10.49 -1.86
C ASP A 228 8.45 -11.54 -2.06
N PHE A 229 9.37 -11.72 -1.10
CA PHE A 229 10.33 -12.84 -1.11
C PHE A 229 9.64 -14.19 -0.91
N HIS A 230 8.71 -14.29 0.04
CA HIS A 230 7.97 -15.52 0.33
C HIS A 230 7.13 -15.95 -0.86
N LEU A 231 6.53 -15.00 -1.58
CA LEU A 231 5.75 -15.26 -2.80
C LEU A 231 6.59 -15.79 -3.97
N VAL A 232 7.91 -15.66 -3.92
CA VAL A 232 8.85 -16.27 -4.87
C VAL A 232 9.65 -17.43 -4.24
N ASN A 233 9.10 -18.03 -3.17
CA ASN A 233 9.65 -19.17 -2.44
C ASN A 233 11.02 -18.92 -1.78
N ILE A 234 11.32 -17.67 -1.40
CA ILE A 234 12.55 -17.30 -0.69
C ILE A 234 12.18 -16.93 0.76
N THR A 235 12.50 -17.80 1.72
CA THR A 235 12.25 -17.57 3.15
C THR A 235 13.53 -17.57 4.00
N TYR A 236 14.67 -17.87 3.40
CA TYR A 236 15.95 -18.03 4.10
C TYR A 236 16.64 -16.69 4.39
N GLU A 237 16.15 -15.58 3.82
CA GLU A 237 16.71 -14.23 3.97
C GLU A 237 16.00 -13.39 5.04
N ASP A 238 15.03 -13.96 5.75
CA ASP A 238 14.15 -13.22 6.66
C ASP A 238 14.89 -12.46 7.76
N GLU A 239 15.79 -13.14 8.45
CA GLU A 239 16.56 -12.53 9.54
C GLU A 239 17.61 -11.56 9.02
N TYR A 240 18.22 -11.88 7.86
CA TYR A 240 19.22 -11.01 7.24
C TYR A 240 18.60 -9.69 6.76
N LEU A 241 17.44 -9.73 6.09
CA LEU A 241 16.73 -8.52 5.69
C LEU A 241 16.37 -7.66 6.90
N LYS A 242 15.87 -8.27 7.99
CA LYS A 242 15.54 -7.54 9.23
C LYS A 242 16.78 -6.88 9.83
N GLU A 243 17.93 -7.54 9.79
CA GLU A 243 19.20 -6.97 10.24
C GLU A 243 19.61 -5.78 9.36
N VAL A 244 19.59 -5.94 8.04
CA VAL A 244 19.91 -4.86 7.09
C VAL A 244 19.01 -3.65 7.32
N VAL A 245 17.70 -3.85 7.40
CA VAL A 245 16.71 -2.77 7.65
C VAL A 245 17.02 -2.00 8.94
N ARG A 246 17.43 -2.70 10.02
CA ARG A 246 17.81 -2.05 11.29
C ARG A 246 19.09 -1.22 11.18
N ASN A 247 20.00 -1.64 10.30
CA ASN A 247 21.33 -1.04 10.15
C ASN A 247 21.41 0.02 9.05
N CYS A 248 20.37 0.16 8.21
CA CYS A 248 20.29 1.24 7.24
C CYS A 248 20.30 2.61 7.96
N SER A 249 21.40 3.36 7.82
CA SER A 249 21.50 4.75 8.29
C SER A 249 20.92 5.67 7.24
N ILE A 250 19.82 6.34 7.57
CA ILE A 250 19.00 7.06 6.59
C ILE A 250 18.78 8.49 7.06
N GLU A 251 19.14 9.45 6.21
CA GLU A 251 18.79 10.85 6.43
C GLU A 251 17.32 11.08 6.09
N GLU A 252 16.61 11.84 6.94
CA GLU A 252 15.16 12.11 6.80
C GLU A 252 14.78 12.65 5.42
N SER A 253 15.61 13.53 4.86
CA SER A 253 15.41 14.20 3.57
C SER A 253 15.56 13.29 2.35
N THR A 254 16.16 12.10 2.50
CA THR A 254 16.44 11.15 1.41
C THR A 254 15.92 9.75 1.69
N LYS A 255 14.93 9.63 2.60
CA LYS A 255 14.49 8.35 3.17
C LYS A 255 14.23 7.24 2.17
N ASP A 256 13.29 7.45 1.27
CA ASP A 256 12.87 6.46 0.28
C ASP A 256 14.06 5.98 -0.60
N PRO A 257 14.77 6.86 -1.36
CA PRO A 257 15.89 6.42 -2.19
C PRO A 257 17.07 5.82 -1.39
N ALA A 258 17.31 6.31 -0.18
CA ALA A 258 18.36 5.78 0.69
C ALA A 258 18.04 4.36 1.18
N TYR A 259 16.76 4.01 1.41
CA TYR A 259 16.39 2.63 1.73
C TYR A 259 16.67 1.68 0.57
N LEU A 260 16.33 2.06 -0.66
CA LEU A 260 16.59 1.24 -1.84
C LEU A 260 18.10 1.03 -2.02
N THR A 261 18.87 2.12 -1.94
CA THR A 261 20.33 2.07 -2.01
C THR A 261 20.92 1.16 -0.94
N CYS A 262 20.44 1.24 0.30
CA CYS A 262 20.87 0.38 1.38
C CYS A 262 20.61 -1.10 1.06
N LEU A 263 19.38 -1.45 0.67
CA LEU A 263 19.00 -2.84 0.36
C LEU A 263 19.84 -3.43 -0.79
N TYR A 264 20.05 -2.68 -1.87
CA TYR A 264 20.83 -3.14 -3.03
C TYR A 264 22.35 -3.15 -2.80
N ALA A 265 22.86 -2.50 -1.75
CA ALA A 265 24.27 -2.59 -1.36
C ALA A 265 24.63 -3.98 -0.80
N HIS A 266 23.64 -4.77 -0.36
CA HIS A 266 23.83 -6.13 0.14
C HIS A 266 23.63 -7.16 -0.98
N HIS A 267 24.72 -7.79 -1.42
CA HIS A 267 24.71 -8.75 -2.54
C HIS A 267 23.72 -9.91 -2.33
N GLU A 268 23.58 -10.39 -1.10
CA GLU A 268 22.68 -11.48 -0.70
C GLU A 268 21.20 -11.11 -0.95
N LEU A 269 20.85 -9.83 -0.85
CA LEU A 269 19.49 -9.35 -1.08
C LEU A 269 19.19 -9.06 -2.55
N GLN A 270 20.19 -8.86 -3.41
CA GLN A 270 19.97 -8.44 -4.80
C GLN A 270 19.12 -9.45 -5.59
N GLY A 271 19.46 -10.75 -5.53
CA GLY A 271 18.71 -11.80 -6.21
C GLY A 271 17.25 -11.92 -5.74
N PRO A 272 17.00 -12.04 -4.42
CA PRO A 272 15.66 -12.00 -3.84
C PRO A 272 14.88 -10.74 -4.19
N MET A 273 15.51 -9.56 -4.14
CA MET A 273 14.90 -8.29 -4.52
C MET A 273 14.44 -8.32 -5.97
N TRP A 274 15.30 -8.67 -6.93
CA TRP A 274 14.93 -8.75 -8.34
C TRP A 274 13.74 -9.68 -8.60
N LYS A 275 13.78 -10.90 -8.06
CA LYS A 275 12.68 -11.87 -8.24
C LYS A 275 11.38 -11.38 -7.61
N GLY A 276 11.47 -10.87 -6.38
CA GLY A 276 10.33 -10.34 -5.65
C GLY A 276 9.71 -9.13 -6.35
N THR A 277 10.52 -8.18 -6.82
CA THR A 277 10.05 -6.97 -7.51
C THR A 277 9.49 -7.27 -8.89
N ASP A 278 10.09 -8.17 -9.67
CA ASP A 278 9.56 -8.60 -10.97
C ASP A 278 8.17 -9.22 -10.81
N TYR A 279 8.02 -10.16 -9.86
CA TYR A 279 6.71 -10.76 -9.59
C TYR A 279 5.71 -9.75 -9.04
N ARG A 280 6.19 -8.81 -8.22
CA ARG A 280 5.39 -7.71 -7.68
C ARG A 280 4.93 -6.74 -8.76
N GLU A 281 5.74 -6.49 -9.80
CA GLU A 281 5.36 -5.68 -10.96
C GLU A 281 4.10 -6.26 -11.61
N ILE A 282 4.13 -7.56 -11.93
CA ILE A 282 3.00 -8.29 -12.53
C ILE A 282 1.76 -8.22 -11.63
N ARG A 283 1.90 -8.55 -10.34
CA ARG A 283 0.79 -8.51 -9.38
C ARG A 283 0.22 -7.10 -9.18
N SER A 284 1.02 -6.06 -9.35
CA SER A 284 0.57 -4.67 -9.20
C SER A 284 -0.30 -4.17 -10.36
N MET A 285 -0.29 -4.85 -11.51
CA MET A 285 -1.20 -4.57 -12.63
C MET A 285 -2.65 -4.94 -12.27
N ASN A 286 -2.82 -6.02 -11.51
CA ASN A 286 -4.13 -6.52 -11.10
C ASN A 286 -4.10 -6.97 -9.63
N TYR A 287 -4.65 -6.16 -8.74
CA TYR A 287 -4.73 -6.46 -7.31
C TYR A 287 -5.57 -7.69 -6.94
N PHE A 288 -6.34 -8.24 -7.88
CA PHE A 288 -7.04 -9.51 -7.67
C PHE A 288 -6.20 -10.74 -8.09
N TYR A 289 -4.94 -10.56 -8.49
CA TYR A 289 -4.11 -11.63 -9.05
C TYR A 289 -4.04 -12.85 -8.12
N LEU A 290 -3.68 -12.64 -6.84
CA LEU A 290 -3.56 -13.72 -5.85
C LEU A 290 -4.91 -14.29 -5.38
N LEU A 291 -6.01 -13.56 -5.61
CA LEU A 291 -7.37 -13.96 -5.23
C LEU A 291 -8.04 -14.88 -6.26
N ARG A 292 -7.40 -15.10 -7.41
CA ARG A 292 -7.91 -15.91 -8.52
C ARG A 292 -7.15 -17.22 -8.69
N ASP A 293 -6.54 -17.72 -7.62
CA ASP A 293 -5.70 -18.92 -7.60
C ASP A 293 -4.71 -18.94 -8.77
N PRO A 294 -3.77 -17.97 -8.82
CA PRO A 294 -2.80 -17.94 -9.90
C PRO A 294 -1.91 -19.19 -9.87
N PRO A 295 -1.27 -19.54 -10.99
CA PRO A 295 -0.30 -20.63 -11.01
C PRO A 295 0.80 -20.39 -9.98
N GLU A 296 1.45 -21.48 -9.55
CA GLU A 296 2.65 -21.40 -8.74
C GLU A 296 3.69 -20.50 -9.42
N TYR A 297 4.46 -19.75 -8.63
CA TYR A 297 5.48 -18.86 -9.15
C TYR A 297 6.49 -19.63 -10.01
N ASP A 298 6.59 -19.23 -11.29
CA ASP A 298 7.62 -19.69 -12.21
C ASP A 298 8.52 -18.50 -12.60
N PRO A 299 9.81 -18.53 -12.27
CA PRO A 299 10.71 -17.42 -12.55
C PRO A 299 10.85 -17.11 -14.05
N LYS A 300 10.76 -18.11 -14.94
CA LYS A 300 10.88 -17.90 -16.39
C LYS A 300 9.64 -17.21 -16.94
N GLU A 301 8.47 -17.66 -16.50
CA GLU A 301 7.19 -17.07 -16.91
C GLU A 301 7.10 -15.61 -16.46
N ILE A 302 7.47 -15.32 -15.21
CA ILE A 302 7.49 -13.94 -14.70
C ILE A 302 8.50 -13.09 -15.45
N ARG A 303 9.71 -13.60 -15.73
CA ARG A 303 10.72 -12.85 -16.49
C ARG A 303 10.26 -12.56 -17.92
N MET A 304 9.57 -13.49 -18.57
CA MET A 304 8.98 -13.28 -19.89
C MET A 304 7.90 -12.17 -19.86
N GLN A 305 7.04 -12.16 -18.85
CA GLN A 305 6.03 -11.10 -18.69
C GLN A 305 6.66 -9.73 -18.42
N VAL A 306 7.69 -9.65 -17.58
CA VAL A 306 8.43 -8.40 -17.34
C VAL A 306 9.19 -7.96 -18.60
N CYS A 307 9.74 -8.89 -19.37
CA CYS A 307 10.37 -8.56 -20.64
C CYS A 307 9.37 -8.00 -21.67
N ALA A 308 8.14 -8.50 -21.70
CA ALA A 308 7.08 -7.92 -22.53
C ALA A 308 6.82 -6.45 -22.14
N ILE A 309 6.82 -6.14 -20.84
CA ILE A 309 6.73 -4.76 -20.35
C ILE A 309 7.96 -3.96 -20.82
N ASP A 310 9.17 -4.49 -20.68
CA ASP A 310 10.42 -3.84 -21.13
C ASP A 310 10.37 -3.51 -22.64
N ALA A 311 9.80 -4.41 -23.46
CA ALA A 311 9.61 -4.20 -24.89
C ALA A 311 8.62 -3.06 -25.17
N GLU A 312 7.52 -2.97 -24.42
CA GLU A 312 6.56 -1.85 -24.52
C GLU A 312 7.19 -0.49 -24.16
N VAL A 313 8.18 -0.48 -23.28
CA VAL A 313 8.94 0.72 -22.92
C VAL A 313 10.01 1.08 -23.97
N GLY A 314 10.35 0.14 -24.85
CA GLY A 314 11.43 0.30 -25.84
C GLY A 314 12.81 -0.05 -25.32
N CYS A 315 12.90 -0.89 -24.28
CA CYS A 315 14.17 -1.32 -23.69
C CYS A 315 14.79 -2.56 -24.30
N VAL A 316 13.97 -3.41 -24.90
CA VAL A 316 14.39 -4.64 -25.59
C VAL A 316 13.58 -4.78 -26.86
N ASN A 317 14.14 -5.49 -27.84
CA ASN A 317 13.35 -5.89 -29.01
C ASN A 317 12.55 -7.14 -28.64
N GLY A 318 11.29 -7.26 -29.08
CA GLY A 318 10.41 -8.38 -28.68
C GLY A 318 10.90 -9.81 -29.00
N LYS A 319 12.01 -9.95 -29.74
CA LYS A 319 12.71 -11.23 -29.96
C LYS A 319 13.62 -11.64 -28.79
N GLU A 320 14.17 -10.67 -28.05
CA GLU A 320 15.07 -10.91 -26.91
C GLU A 320 14.32 -11.53 -25.71
N CYS A 321 12.99 -11.39 -25.66
CA CYS A 321 12.17 -11.94 -24.58
C CYS A 321 11.90 -13.45 -24.65
N ALA A 322 12.27 -14.12 -25.74
CA ALA A 322 12.00 -15.54 -25.95
C ALA A 322 13.22 -16.45 -25.66
N GLU A 323 14.38 -15.87 -25.33
CA GLU A 323 15.67 -16.60 -25.32
C GLU A 323 16.38 -16.64 -23.94
N ASP A 324 15.85 -16.00 -22.89
CA ASP A 324 16.42 -15.97 -21.53
C ASP A 324 15.74 -16.92 -20.51
#